data_AF-K9UF23-F1
#
_entry.id   AF-K9UF23-F1
#
_cell.length_a   1.000
_cell.length_b   1.000
_cell.length_c   1.000
_cell.angle_alpha   90.00
_cell.angle_beta   90.00
_cell.angle_gamma   90.00
#
_symmetry.space_group_name_H-M   'P 1'
#
loop_
_entity.id
_entity.type
_entity.pdbx_description
1 polymer ?
#
loop_
_entity_poly.entity_id
_entity_poly.type
_entity_poly.pdbx_seq_one_letter_code
_entity_poly.pdbx_strand_id
1 'polypeptide(L)'
;MQVSQKIFFLAALIGILGISSCARTSTPNQAQVDKSTPTQQPQANKQIDVTTPVEATDEAKEREREVQDEQVPTSLTNVGNYGEALYDTAKAGDWTKASANLKLLQQVTGKLPAEIAQKDVARLKLTTTNLNRSITAKNKSTTLQEANQVTLIAARMTTEFKPKVPVEVTLLDYYGREFEILSASGNKAQLTKTAAEFQQTWNTLRPATQARNSSEAKTFDAIAARIQAAKSPAEYGRLATPVLDAVDKLEKVFL
;
A
#
# COMPACT_ATOMS: atom_id res chain seq x y z
N MET A 1 -5.38 15.61 -32.26
CA MET A 1 -6.36 14.85 -31.46
C MET A 1 -5.60 14.11 -30.37
N GLN A 2 -5.52 14.67 -29.17
CA GLN A 2 -4.97 13.99 -28.00
C GLN A 2 -6.09 13.19 -27.36
N VAL A 3 -5.95 11.87 -27.33
CA VAL A 3 -6.89 10.98 -26.66
C VAL A 3 -6.40 10.81 -25.23
N SER A 4 -7.08 11.46 -24.29
CA SER A 4 -6.84 11.31 -22.85
C SER A 4 -7.16 9.87 -22.44
N GLN A 5 -6.13 9.07 -22.15
CA GLN A 5 -6.28 7.75 -21.54
C GLN A 5 -6.47 7.95 -20.03
N LYS A 6 -7.72 7.90 -19.59
CA LYS A 6 -8.05 7.76 -18.16
C LYS A 6 -7.60 6.38 -17.69
N ILE A 7 -6.52 6.33 -16.91
CA ILE A 7 -6.05 5.12 -16.24
C ILE A 7 -7.00 4.86 -15.07
N PHE A 8 -7.80 3.80 -15.18
CA PHE A 8 -8.58 3.27 -14.06
C PHE A 8 -7.68 2.36 -13.24
N PHE A 9 -7.37 2.78 -12.01
CA PHE A 9 -6.89 1.85 -10.99
C PHE A 9 -8.01 0.85 -10.70
N LEU A 10 -7.79 -0.40 -11.08
CA LEU A 10 -8.73 -1.48 -10.87
C LEU A 10 -8.63 -1.89 -9.39
N ALA A 11 -9.46 -1.29 -8.54
CA ALA A 11 -9.67 -1.79 -7.18
C ALA A 11 -10.25 -3.22 -7.26
N ALA A 12 -9.43 -4.22 -7.00
CA ALA A 12 -9.85 -5.61 -6.95
C ALA A 12 -10.62 -5.87 -5.63
N LEU A 13 -11.92 -5.57 -5.64
CA LEU A 13 -12.86 -5.99 -4.60
C LEU A 13 -13.03 -7.52 -4.64
N ILE A 14 -12.34 -8.24 -3.76
CA ILE A 14 -12.62 -9.65 -3.49
C ILE A 14 -13.63 -9.72 -2.34
N GLY A 15 -14.88 -10.03 -2.69
CA GLY A 15 -15.96 -10.29 -1.75
C GLY A 15 -15.73 -11.58 -0.96
N ILE A 16 -15.86 -11.50 0.36
CA ILE A 16 -16.02 -12.66 1.24
C ILE A 16 -17.52 -12.80 1.55
N LEU A 17 -18.16 -13.76 0.88
CA LEU A 17 -19.44 -14.32 1.33
C LEU A 17 -19.13 -15.40 2.38
N GLY A 18 -19.56 -15.16 3.62
CA GLY A 18 -19.49 -16.10 4.72
C GLY A 18 -20.64 -15.84 5.70
N ILE A 19 -21.80 -16.41 5.40
CA ILE A 19 -23.02 -16.39 6.19
C ILE A 19 -22.87 -17.39 7.35
N SER A 20 -23.06 -16.96 8.59
CA SER A 20 -23.74 -17.75 9.64
C SER A 20 -24.05 -16.91 10.87
N SER A 21 -25.35 -16.72 11.07
CA SER A 21 -26.02 -16.11 12.21
C SER A 21 -25.73 -16.83 13.53
N CYS A 22 -25.68 -16.07 14.63
CA CYS A 22 -26.56 -16.26 15.78
C CYS A 22 -26.60 -14.99 16.64
N ALA A 23 -27.82 -14.55 16.92
CA ALA A 23 -28.15 -13.39 17.74
C ALA A 23 -27.88 -13.65 19.24
N ARG A 24 -27.57 -12.58 19.98
CA ARG A 24 -28.18 -12.34 21.31
C ARG A 24 -28.12 -10.86 21.68
N THR A 25 -29.30 -10.36 22.03
CA THR A 25 -29.64 -9.06 22.59
C THR A 25 -29.22 -8.95 24.05
N SER A 26 -28.79 -7.76 24.48
CA SER A 26 -29.31 -7.02 25.66
C SER A 26 -28.40 -5.85 26.08
N THR A 27 -28.85 -4.62 25.84
CA THR A 27 -28.57 -3.39 26.62
C THR A 27 -29.70 -3.23 27.67
N PRO A 28 -29.72 -2.30 28.64
CA PRO A 28 -28.70 -1.30 29.03
C PRO A 28 -28.47 -1.20 30.55
N ASN A 29 -27.51 -0.38 30.99
CA ASN A 29 -27.65 0.31 32.26
C ASN A 29 -27.15 1.75 32.18
N GLN A 30 -28.07 2.69 32.39
CA GLN A 30 -27.85 4.11 32.59
C GLN A 30 -27.30 4.33 34.00
N ALA A 31 -26.36 5.25 34.15
CA ALA A 31 -26.23 6.03 35.37
C ALA A 31 -26.00 7.49 34.99
N GLN A 32 -27.04 8.27 35.24
CA GLN A 32 -27.18 9.71 35.10
C GLN A 32 -26.72 10.35 36.40
N VAL A 33 -25.84 11.36 36.34
CA VAL A 33 -25.62 12.29 37.46
C VAL A 33 -25.63 13.71 36.92
N ASP A 34 -26.62 14.46 37.40
CA ASP A 34 -26.82 15.90 37.26
C ASP A 34 -25.78 16.74 38.01
N LYS A 35 -25.45 17.92 37.46
CA LYS A 35 -25.45 19.22 38.18
C LYS A 35 -25.19 20.43 37.27
N SER A 36 -26.29 21.12 36.94
CA SER A 36 -26.59 22.58 36.91
C SER A 36 -25.46 23.60 37.23
N THR A 37 -25.04 24.46 36.27
CA THR A 37 -25.33 25.93 36.00
C THR A 37 -24.59 27.00 36.86
N PRO A 38 -24.54 28.32 36.52
CA PRO A 38 -24.57 29.07 35.23
C PRO A 38 -23.52 30.24 35.10
N THR A 39 -23.62 31.02 34.01
CA THR A 39 -23.20 32.44 33.77
C THR A 39 -21.71 32.70 33.42
N GLN A 40 -21.30 33.61 32.53
CA GLN A 40 -21.90 34.80 31.91
C GLN A 40 -21.07 35.23 30.68
N GLN A 41 -21.74 35.74 29.65
CA GLN A 41 -21.17 36.40 28.46
C GLN A 41 -20.86 37.88 28.77
N PRO A 42 -19.88 38.51 28.09
CA PRO A 42 -20.23 39.66 27.24
C PRO A 42 -19.53 39.68 25.87
N GLN A 43 -20.25 40.30 24.92
CA GLN A 43 -19.83 40.62 23.55
C GLN A 43 -18.75 41.71 23.51
N ALA A 44 -17.91 41.73 22.46
CA ALA A 44 -17.68 42.93 21.63
C ALA A 44 -16.73 42.67 20.45
N ASN A 45 -17.35 42.76 19.26
CA ASN A 45 -16.90 43.32 17.99
C ASN A 45 -15.45 43.88 17.85
N LYS A 46 -14.70 43.41 16.85
CA LYS A 46 -13.77 44.26 16.07
C LYS A 46 -13.56 43.72 14.66
N GLN A 47 -13.82 44.60 13.70
CA GLN A 47 -13.67 44.49 12.26
C GLN A 47 -12.28 45.00 11.82
N ILE A 48 -11.91 44.70 10.57
CA ILE A 48 -10.77 45.21 9.76
C ILE A 48 -9.47 44.42 10.05
N ASP A 49 -8.73 43.84 9.09
CA ASP A 49 -8.39 44.29 7.74
C ASP A 49 -8.12 43.12 6.77
N VAL A 50 -8.44 43.35 5.50
CA VAL A 50 -8.25 42.46 4.37
C VAL A 50 -6.94 42.81 3.71
N THR A 51 -5.92 41.95 3.82
CA THR A 51 -5.07 41.54 2.69
C THR A 51 -4.15 40.40 3.13
N THR A 52 -4.48 39.17 2.75
CA THR A 52 -3.52 38.07 2.77
C THR A 52 -3.47 37.48 1.36
N PRO A 53 -2.35 37.57 0.65
CA PRO A 53 -2.19 36.87 -0.62
C PRO A 53 -1.95 35.38 -0.33
N VAL A 54 -3.02 34.58 -0.32
CA VAL A 54 -2.92 33.12 -0.07
C VAL A 54 -2.99 32.31 -1.37
N GLU A 55 -3.29 32.93 -2.51
CA GLU A 55 -3.67 32.16 -3.72
C GLU A 55 -2.50 31.75 -4.64
N ALA A 56 -1.25 32.13 -4.33
CA ALA A 56 -0.09 31.77 -5.16
C ALA A 56 0.65 30.50 -4.69
N THR A 57 0.39 29.98 -3.48
CA THR A 57 1.15 28.84 -2.92
C THR A 57 0.51 27.48 -3.19
N ASP A 58 -0.81 27.43 -3.37
CA ASP A 58 -1.51 26.16 -3.64
C ASP A 58 -1.42 25.76 -5.12
N GLU A 59 -1.52 26.69 -6.07
CA GLU A 59 -1.34 26.38 -7.49
C GLU A 59 0.08 25.88 -7.83
N ALA A 60 1.11 26.44 -7.17
CA ALA A 60 2.49 26.00 -7.38
C ALA A 60 2.72 24.57 -6.84
N LYS A 61 2.12 24.24 -5.69
CA LYS A 61 2.18 22.89 -5.10
C LYS A 61 1.36 21.88 -5.88
N GLU A 62 0.22 22.26 -6.46
CA GLU A 62 -0.57 21.37 -7.32
C GLU A 62 0.16 21.08 -8.63
N ARG A 63 0.72 22.10 -9.30
CA ARG A 63 1.52 21.91 -10.52
C ARG A 63 2.77 21.06 -10.26
N GLU A 64 3.43 21.23 -9.11
CA GLU A 64 4.60 20.42 -8.73
C GLU A 64 4.22 18.94 -8.45
N ARG A 65 3.00 18.67 -7.96
CA ARG A 65 2.49 17.31 -7.75
C ARG A 65 2.05 16.63 -9.05
N GLU A 66 1.47 17.36 -9.99
CA GLU A 66 1.08 16.85 -11.32
C GLU A 66 2.31 16.41 -12.12
N VAL A 67 3.42 17.17 -12.03
CA VAL A 67 4.70 16.87 -12.70
C VAL A 67 5.42 15.64 -12.12
N GLN A 68 5.12 15.21 -10.89
CA GLN A 68 5.82 14.09 -10.24
C GLN A 68 5.34 12.71 -10.71
N ASP A 69 4.06 12.54 -11.07
CA ASP A 69 3.56 11.27 -11.60
C ASP A 69 3.98 11.03 -13.06
N GLU A 70 4.21 12.10 -13.83
CA GLU A 70 4.69 12.00 -15.22
C GLU A 70 6.15 11.51 -15.32
N GLN A 71 6.89 11.47 -14.21
CA GLN A 71 8.29 11.06 -14.20
C GLN A 71 8.48 9.55 -14.16
N VAL A 72 7.52 8.78 -13.64
CA VAL A 72 7.65 7.32 -13.58
C VAL A 72 7.35 6.72 -14.95
N PRO A 73 8.30 5.99 -15.57
CA PRO A 73 8.06 5.37 -16.87
C PRO A 73 6.87 4.41 -16.80
N THR A 74 5.92 4.53 -17.74
CA THR A 74 4.73 3.66 -17.78
C THR A 74 5.07 2.17 -17.80
N SER A 75 6.19 1.78 -18.44
CA SER A 75 6.66 0.39 -18.42
C SER A 75 7.05 -0.07 -17.01
N LEU A 76 7.61 0.80 -16.17
CA LEU A 76 7.96 0.51 -14.78
C LEU A 76 6.71 0.43 -13.88
N THR A 77 5.76 1.36 -14.02
CA THR A 77 4.45 1.26 -13.34
C THR A 77 3.78 -0.07 -13.64
N ASN A 78 3.80 -0.49 -14.91
CA ASN A 78 3.23 -1.77 -15.32
C ASN A 78 3.97 -2.99 -14.75
N VAL A 79 5.28 -2.92 -14.51
CA VAL A 79 6.00 -4.00 -13.81
C VAL A 79 5.43 -4.21 -12.41
N GLY A 80 5.19 -3.12 -11.67
CA GLY A 80 4.54 -3.17 -10.35
C GLY A 80 3.15 -3.79 -10.42
N ASN A 81 2.29 -3.26 -11.30
CA ASN A 81 0.92 -3.73 -11.48
C ASN A 81 0.84 -5.22 -11.84
N TYR A 82 1.73 -5.71 -12.71
CA TYR A 82 1.74 -7.14 -13.06
C TYR A 82 2.34 -8.02 -11.96
N GLY A 83 3.25 -7.50 -11.14
CA GLY A 83 3.73 -8.20 -9.93
C GLY A 83 2.59 -8.48 -8.95
N GLU A 84 1.77 -7.48 -8.66
CA GLU A 84 0.56 -7.63 -7.84
C GLU A 84 -0.46 -8.57 -8.49
N ALA A 85 -0.79 -8.36 -9.78
CA ALA A 85 -1.76 -9.20 -10.47
C ALA A 85 -1.33 -10.69 -10.52
N LEU A 86 -0.03 -10.96 -10.60
CA LEU A 86 0.53 -12.31 -10.49
C LEU A 86 0.34 -12.90 -9.09
N TYR A 87 0.55 -12.09 -8.04
CA TYR A 87 0.31 -12.49 -6.66
C TYR A 87 -1.14 -12.92 -6.47
N ASP A 88 -2.10 -12.07 -6.87
CA ASP A 88 -3.52 -12.32 -6.66
C ASP A 88 -4.03 -13.52 -7.46
N THR A 89 -3.63 -13.64 -8.73
CA THR A 89 -4.04 -14.77 -9.57
C THR A 89 -3.45 -16.09 -9.08
N ALA A 90 -2.20 -16.10 -8.61
CA ALA A 90 -1.60 -17.27 -7.99
C ALA A 90 -2.25 -17.61 -6.63
N LYS A 91 -2.62 -16.59 -5.84
CA LYS A 91 -3.34 -16.74 -4.57
C LYS A 91 -4.70 -17.40 -4.80
N ALA A 92 -5.41 -16.98 -5.84
CA ALA A 92 -6.68 -17.56 -6.27
C ALA A 92 -6.54 -18.95 -6.97
N GLY A 93 -5.32 -19.37 -7.32
CA GLY A 93 -5.09 -20.59 -8.09
C GLY A 93 -5.47 -20.49 -9.57
N ASP A 94 -5.67 -19.28 -10.10
CA ASP A 94 -5.98 -19.01 -11.51
C ASP A 94 -4.68 -18.99 -12.34
N TRP A 95 -4.15 -20.18 -12.60
CA TRP A 95 -2.89 -20.37 -13.33
C TRP A 95 -2.94 -19.87 -14.78
N THR A 96 -4.13 -19.85 -15.39
CA THR A 96 -4.34 -19.32 -16.73
C THR A 96 -4.13 -17.81 -16.73
N LYS A 97 -4.75 -17.08 -15.81
CA LYS A 97 -4.52 -15.64 -15.67
C LYS A 97 -3.11 -15.33 -15.18
N ALA A 98 -2.54 -16.10 -14.26
CA ALA A 98 -1.15 -15.93 -13.84
C ALA A 98 -0.18 -16.05 -15.04
N SER A 99 -0.39 -17.05 -15.90
CA SER A 99 0.41 -17.21 -17.14
C SER A 99 0.22 -16.03 -18.11
N ALA A 100 -0.98 -15.46 -18.21
CA ALA A 100 -1.24 -14.29 -19.03
C ALA A 100 -0.52 -13.03 -18.48
N ASN A 101 -0.63 -12.78 -17.16
CA ASN A 101 0.05 -11.68 -16.49
C ASN A 101 1.58 -11.80 -16.59
N LEU A 102 2.12 -13.02 -16.51
CA LEU A 102 3.55 -13.26 -16.70
C LEU A 102 4.03 -12.83 -18.10
N LYS A 103 3.26 -13.12 -19.16
CA LYS A 103 3.60 -12.69 -20.52
C LYS A 103 3.61 -11.17 -20.63
N LEU A 104 2.65 -10.49 -20.01
CA LEU A 104 2.60 -9.03 -19.98
C LEU A 104 3.79 -8.45 -19.20
N LEU A 105 4.14 -9.02 -18.04
CA LEU A 105 5.33 -8.67 -17.26
C LEU A 105 6.60 -8.80 -18.10
N GLN A 106 6.78 -9.91 -18.83
CA GLN A 106 7.92 -10.13 -19.72
C GLN A 106 7.99 -9.06 -20.83
N GLN A 107 6.86 -8.72 -21.44
CA GLN A 107 6.78 -7.70 -22.48
C GLN A 107 7.16 -6.31 -21.96
N VAL A 108 6.65 -5.89 -20.80
CA VAL A 108 6.96 -4.56 -20.24
C VAL A 108 8.39 -4.50 -19.70
N THR A 109 8.93 -5.60 -19.17
CA THR A 109 10.35 -5.70 -18.76
C THR A 109 11.28 -5.44 -19.95
N GLY A 110 10.91 -5.90 -21.15
CA GLY A 110 11.66 -5.62 -22.39
C GLY A 110 11.59 -4.17 -22.88
N LYS A 111 10.73 -3.34 -22.28
CA LYS A 111 10.49 -1.93 -22.63
C LYS A 111 10.91 -0.96 -21.50
N LEU A 112 11.65 -1.46 -20.51
CA LEU A 112 12.18 -0.60 -19.45
C LEU A 112 13.22 0.38 -20.05
N PRO A 113 13.20 1.66 -19.63
CA PRO A 113 14.14 2.64 -20.15
C PRO A 113 15.58 2.32 -19.72
N ALA A 114 16.53 2.76 -20.54
CA ALA A 114 17.95 2.47 -20.35
C ALA A 114 18.56 3.10 -19.08
N GLU A 115 17.93 4.14 -18.55
CA GLU A 115 18.32 4.81 -17.30
C GLU A 115 18.10 3.96 -16.05
N ILE A 116 17.25 2.92 -16.10
CA ILE A 116 17.12 1.98 -14.98
C ILE A 116 18.41 1.18 -14.85
N ALA A 117 18.93 1.13 -13.62
CA ALA A 117 20.16 0.45 -13.31
C ALA A 117 20.13 -1.02 -13.77
N GLN A 118 21.14 -1.43 -14.55
CA GLN A 118 21.18 -2.75 -15.18
C GLN A 118 21.17 -3.91 -14.17
N LYS A 119 21.70 -3.69 -12.96
CA LYS A 119 21.64 -4.67 -11.86
C LYS A 119 20.19 -5.00 -11.45
N ASP A 120 19.30 -4.00 -11.46
CA ASP A 120 17.91 -4.16 -11.06
C ASP A 120 17.12 -4.83 -12.19
N VAL A 121 17.39 -4.45 -13.45
CA VAL A 121 16.84 -5.14 -14.63
C VAL A 121 17.24 -6.61 -14.66
N ALA A 122 18.50 -6.93 -14.35
CA ALA A 122 18.98 -8.30 -14.27
C ALA A 122 18.26 -9.09 -13.16
N ARG A 123 18.07 -8.49 -11.97
CA ARG A 123 17.33 -9.11 -10.87
C ARG A 123 15.86 -9.35 -11.24
N LEU A 124 15.22 -8.39 -11.92
CA LEU A 124 13.85 -8.55 -12.41
C LEU A 124 13.74 -9.70 -13.41
N LYS A 125 14.67 -9.80 -14.38
CA LYS A 125 14.70 -10.91 -15.36
C LYS A 125 14.86 -12.28 -14.69
N LEU A 126 15.71 -12.37 -13.67
CA LEU A 126 15.89 -13.60 -12.89
C LEU A 126 14.59 -13.98 -12.16
N THR A 127 13.96 -13.01 -11.48
CA THR A 127 12.68 -13.18 -10.77
C THR A 127 11.58 -13.63 -11.74
N THR A 128 11.47 -13.00 -12.91
CA THR A 128 10.52 -13.37 -13.98
C THR A 128 10.77 -14.79 -14.51
N THR A 129 12.03 -15.24 -14.56
CA THR A 129 12.37 -16.61 -14.95
C THR A 129 11.91 -17.62 -13.88
N ASN A 130 12.07 -17.29 -12.60
CA ASN A 130 11.58 -18.12 -11.50
C ASN A 130 10.05 -18.15 -11.43
N LEU A 131 9.38 -17.03 -11.71
CA LEU A 131 7.92 -16.97 -11.89
C LEU A 131 7.46 -17.93 -12.98
N ASN A 132 8.10 -17.90 -14.15
CA ASN A 132 7.76 -18.83 -15.24
C ASN A 132 7.85 -20.30 -14.82
N ARG A 133 8.93 -20.66 -14.13
CA ARG A 133 9.13 -22.02 -13.61
C ARG A 133 8.06 -22.40 -12.60
N SER A 134 7.79 -21.53 -11.62
CA SER A 134 6.83 -21.80 -10.55
C SER A 134 5.38 -21.86 -11.04
N ILE A 135 4.99 -21.00 -11.98
CA ILE A 135 3.66 -21.00 -12.61
C ILE A 135 3.44 -22.27 -13.44
N THR A 136 4.45 -22.68 -14.23
CA THR A 136 4.38 -23.94 -15.00
C THR A 136 4.23 -25.14 -14.08
N ALA A 137 4.97 -25.14 -12.96
CA ALA A 137 4.86 -26.16 -11.91
C ALA A 137 3.61 -26.02 -11.02
N LYS A 138 2.79 -24.97 -11.21
CA LYS A 138 1.67 -24.60 -10.33
C LYS A 138 2.05 -24.55 -8.84
N ASN A 139 3.28 -24.12 -8.56
CA ASN A 139 3.80 -24.01 -7.20
C ASN A 139 3.38 -22.67 -6.57
N LYS A 140 2.24 -22.68 -5.87
CA LYS A 140 1.66 -21.49 -5.23
C LYS A 140 2.62 -20.78 -4.29
N SER A 141 3.31 -21.49 -3.40
CA SER A 141 4.20 -20.85 -2.43
C SER A 141 5.31 -20.06 -3.13
N THR A 142 5.98 -20.67 -4.11
CA THR A 142 7.06 -20.01 -4.85
C THR A 142 6.52 -18.90 -5.75
N THR A 143 5.36 -19.08 -6.39
CA THR A 143 4.79 -18.01 -7.23
C THR A 143 4.43 -16.78 -6.40
N LEU A 144 3.84 -16.94 -5.20
CA LEU A 144 3.55 -15.80 -4.31
C LEU A 144 4.83 -15.07 -3.89
N GLN A 145 5.86 -15.81 -3.50
CA GLN A 145 7.16 -15.25 -3.13
C GLN A 145 7.77 -14.43 -4.27
N GLU A 146 7.88 -15.02 -5.45
CA GLU A 146 8.53 -14.35 -6.59
C GLU A 146 7.69 -13.19 -7.13
N ALA A 147 6.35 -13.29 -7.09
CA ALA A 147 5.46 -12.17 -7.45
C ALA A 147 5.66 -10.98 -6.49
N ASN A 148 5.75 -11.23 -5.18
CA ASN A 148 6.02 -10.18 -4.21
C ASN A 148 7.43 -9.58 -4.38
N GLN A 149 8.41 -10.37 -4.80
CA GLN A 149 9.75 -9.86 -5.16
C GLN A 149 9.72 -8.92 -6.37
N VAL A 150 8.84 -9.15 -7.36
CA VAL A 150 8.65 -8.20 -8.46
C VAL A 150 8.19 -6.85 -7.93
N THR A 151 7.23 -6.81 -7.00
CA THR A 151 6.76 -5.58 -6.34
C THR A 151 7.91 -4.85 -5.63
N LEU A 152 8.74 -5.56 -4.85
CA LEU A 152 9.90 -4.98 -4.18
C LEU A 152 10.91 -4.37 -5.17
N ILE A 153 11.19 -5.08 -6.26
CA ILE A 153 12.13 -4.63 -7.28
C ILE A 153 11.58 -3.38 -7.99
N ALA A 154 10.29 -3.40 -8.37
CA ALA A 154 9.64 -2.27 -9.01
C ALA A 154 9.64 -1.02 -8.12
N ALA A 155 9.31 -1.16 -6.83
CA ALA A 155 9.33 -0.06 -5.87
C ALA A 155 10.73 0.59 -5.77
N ARG A 156 11.79 -0.23 -5.72
CA ARG A 156 13.19 0.24 -5.68
C ARG A 156 13.62 0.93 -6.96
N MET A 157 13.24 0.40 -8.11
CA MET A 157 13.49 1.05 -9.40
C MET A 157 12.78 2.41 -9.50
N THR A 158 11.60 2.54 -8.87
CA THR A 158 10.78 3.75 -8.91
C THR A 158 11.36 4.89 -8.07
N THR A 159 12.21 4.59 -7.08
CA THR A 159 12.79 5.61 -6.17
C THR A 159 13.48 6.76 -6.89
N GLU A 160 14.18 6.49 -7.99
CA GLU A 160 14.92 7.51 -8.77
C GLU A 160 13.99 8.52 -9.46
N PHE A 161 12.73 8.14 -9.69
CA PHE A 161 11.73 8.93 -10.41
C PHE A 161 10.86 9.80 -9.50
N LYS A 162 11.11 9.80 -8.19
CA LYS A 162 10.42 10.65 -7.19
C LYS A 162 8.89 10.64 -7.39
N PRO A 163 8.25 9.46 -7.32
CA PRO A 163 6.81 9.32 -7.57
C PRO A 163 5.99 10.20 -6.62
N LYS A 164 4.80 10.61 -7.07
CA LYS A 164 3.85 11.38 -6.24
C LYS A 164 3.44 10.61 -4.98
N VAL A 165 3.20 9.31 -5.13
CA VAL A 165 3.01 8.38 -4.01
C VAL A 165 4.38 7.90 -3.54
N PRO A 166 4.79 8.14 -2.28
CA PRO A 166 6.09 7.70 -1.78
C PRO A 166 6.28 6.20 -1.92
N VAL A 167 7.48 5.78 -2.33
CA VAL A 167 7.82 4.35 -2.51
C VAL A 167 7.62 3.53 -1.23
N GLU A 168 7.72 4.17 -0.07
CA GLU A 168 7.43 3.58 1.23
C GLU A 168 6.01 3.02 1.32
N VAL A 169 5.03 3.62 0.64
CA VAL A 169 3.64 3.10 0.61
C VAL A 169 3.62 1.73 -0.06
N THR A 170 4.25 1.58 -1.22
CA THR A 170 4.38 0.28 -1.91
C THR A 170 5.21 -0.73 -1.11
N LEU A 171 6.23 -0.28 -0.37
CA LEU A 171 7.00 -1.17 0.50
C LEU A 171 6.16 -1.71 1.67
N LEU A 172 5.26 -0.92 2.24
CA LEU A 172 4.35 -1.37 3.29
C LEU A 172 3.38 -2.46 2.77
N ASP A 173 2.90 -2.31 1.53
CA ASP A 173 2.10 -3.33 0.83
C ASP A 173 2.91 -4.63 0.60
N TYR A 174 4.15 -4.51 0.12
CA TYR A 174 5.10 -5.62 0.01
C TYR A 174 5.25 -6.38 1.35
N TYR A 175 5.44 -5.67 2.45
CA TYR A 175 5.58 -6.28 3.78
C TYR A 175 4.28 -6.93 4.28
N GLY A 176 3.11 -6.36 3.96
CA GLY A 176 1.82 -6.98 4.21
C GLY A 176 1.72 -8.38 3.58
N ARG A 177 2.13 -8.51 2.31
CA ARG A 177 2.19 -9.80 1.60
C ARG A 177 3.30 -10.71 2.15
N GLU A 178 4.45 -10.18 2.56
CA GLU A 178 5.50 -10.97 3.23
C GLU A 178 4.98 -11.61 4.53
N PHE A 179 4.19 -10.90 5.35
CA PHE A 179 3.60 -11.49 6.55
C PHE A 179 2.69 -12.68 6.21
N GLU A 180 1.89 -12.58 5.15
CA GLU A 180 1.05 -13.69 4.66
C GLU A 180 1.92 -14.88 4.21
N ILE A 181 2.91 -14.64 3.35
CA ILE A 181 3.80 -15.69 2.82
C ILE A 181 4.58 -16.38 3.95
N LEU A 182 5.24 -15.60 4.80
CA LEU A 182 6.17 -16.12 5.79
C LEU A 182 5.45 -16.77 6.96
N SER A 183 4.25 -16.30 7.31
CA SER A 183 3.42 -16.96 8.33
C SER A 183 3.03 -18.37 7.92
N ALA A 184 2.73 -18.60 6.65
CA ALA A 184 2.42 -19.93 6.12
C ALA A 184 3.62 -20.90 6.17
N SER A 185 4.84 -20.38 6.02
CA SER A 185 6.08 -21.18 6.12
C SER A 185 6.61 -21.35 7.55
N GLY A 186 6.04 -20.63 8.53
CA GLY A 186 6.50 -20.66 9.93
C GLY A 186 7.86 -20.01 10.18
N ASN A 187 8.40 -19.26 9.22
CA ASN A 187 9.74 -18.67 9.31
C ASN A 187 9.79 -17.45 10.25
N LYS A 188 9.85 -17.72 11.56
CA LYS A 188 9.82 -16.69 12.61
C LYS A 188 10.96 -15.68 12.51
N ALA A 189 12.17 -16.13 12.18
CA ALA A 189 13.33 -15.24 12.07
C ALA A 189 13.10 -14.19 10.95
N GLN A 190 12.62 -14.64 9.79
CA GLN A 190 12.32 -13.73 8.69
C GLN A 190 11.13 -12.82 9.02
N LEU A 191 10.08 -13.33 9.70
CA LEU A 191 8.95 -12.49 10.14
C LEU A 191 9.38 -11.36 11.07
N THR A 192 10.26 -11.63 12.04
CA THR A 192 10.78 -10.59 12.94
C THR A 192 11.62 -9.56 12.18
N LYS A 193 12.41 -10.01 11.20
CA LYS A 193 13.14 -9.08 10.31
C LYS A 193 12.19 -8.22 9.49
N THR A 194 11.20 -8.81 8.84
CA THR A 194 10.15 -8.10 8.08
C THR A 194 9.41 -7.09 8.97
N ALA A 195 9.11 -7.44 10.22
CA ALA A 195 8.47 -6.53 11.17
C ALA A 195 9.34 -5.31 11.51
N ALA A 196 10.65 -5.50 11.66
CA ALA A 196 11.59 -4.40 11.89
C ALA A 196 11.71 -3.48 10.66
N GLU A 197 11.80 -4.06 9.46
CA GLU A 197 11.84 -3.31 8.21
C GLU A 197 10.53 -2.52 7.97
N PHE A 198 9.37 -3.16 8.20
CA PHE A 198 8.07 -2.51 8.17
C PHE A 198 8.01 -1.29 9.11
N GLN A 199 8.48 -1.45 10.35
CA GLN A 199 8.48 -0.35 11.33
C GLN A 199 9.39 0.79 10.90
N GLN A 200 10.55 0.48 10.33
CA GLN A 200 11.47 1.51 9.82
C GLN A 200 10.83 2.27 8.65
N THR A 201 10.24 1.56 7.69
CA THR A 201 9.52 2.18 6.57
C THR A 201 8.36 3.05 7.04
N TRP A 202 7.57 2.57 8.01
CA TRP A 202 6.51 3.37 8.61
C TRP A 202 7.05 4.63 9.28
N ASN A 203 8.13 4.53 10.06
CA ASN A 203 8.72 5.70 10.72
C ASN A 203 9.16 6.78 9.71
N THR A 204 9.65 6.38 8.54
CA THR A 204 9.98 7.31 7.44
C THR A 204 8.74 7.99 6.87
N LEU A 205 7.68 7.23 6.59
CA LEU A 205 6.47 7.72 5.93
C LEU A 205 5.57 8.55 6.87
N ARG A 206 5.56 8.18 8.15
CA ARG A 206 4.62 8.68 9.17
C ARG A 206 4.50 10.20 9.24
N PRO A 207 5.59 11.00 9.24
CA PRO A 207 5.47 12.46 9.32
C PRO A 207 4.68 13.05 8.13
N ALA A 208 4.91 12.55 6.92
CA ALA A 208 4.22 13.01 5.72
C ALA A 208 2.74 12.60 5.73
N THR A 209 2.44 11.36 6.14
CA THR A 209 1.06 10.91 6.33
C THR A 209 0.36 11.73 7.40
N GLN A 210 0.98 11.98 8.55
CA GLN A 210 0.39 12.76 9.64
C GLN A 210 0.06 14.19 9.22
N ALA A 211 0.93 14.84 8.44
CA ALA A 211 0.72 16.19 7.94
C ALA A 211 -0.46 16.29 6.97
N ARG A 212 -0.72 15.23 6.19
CA ARG A 212 -1.80 15.19 5.19
C ARG A 212 -3.11 14.64 5.76
N ASN A 213 -3.03 13.59 6.58
CA ASN A 213 -4.16 12.92 7.18
C ASN A 213 -3.77 12.25 8.52
N SER A 214 -4.00 12.97 9.62
CA SER A 214 -3.70 12.48 10.97
C SER A 214 -4.52 11.26 11.41
N SER A 215 -5.69 11.02 10.82
CA SER A 215 -6.53 9.85 11.14
C SER A 215 -5.94 8.57 10.56
N GLU A 216 -5.49 8.63 9.30
CA GLU A 216 -4.82 7.48 8.66
C GLU A 216 -3.46 7.19 9.33
N ALA A 217 -2.72 8.23 9.72
CA ALA A 217 -1.48 8.04 10.48
C ALA A 217 -1.71 7.31 11.81
N LYS A 218 -2.75 7.66 12.58
CA LYS A 218 -3.12 6.95 13.82
C LYS A 218 -3.54 5.51 13.57
N THR A 219 -4.27 5.26 12.48
CA THR A 219 -4.68 3.90 12.10
C THR A 219 -3.46 3.03 11.84
N PHE A 220 -2.49 3.56 11.10
CA PHE A 220 -1.28 2.83 10.78
C PHE A 220 -0.33 2.68 11.98
N ASP A 221 -0.27 3.67 12.89
CA ASP A 221 0.43 3.55 14.18
C ASP A 221 -0.08 2.36 14.99
N ALA A 222 -1.39 2.14 15.05
CA ALA A 222 -1.98 1.02 15.75
C ALA A 222 -1.64 -0.33 15.09
N ILE A 223 -1.58 -0.38 13.75
CA ILE A 223 -1.16 -1.58 13.01
C ILE A 223 0.31 -1.89 13.29
N ALA A 224 1.20 -0.89 13.18
CA ALA A 224 2.62 -1.02 13.46
C ALA A 224 2.88 -1.53 14.89
N ALA A 225 2.18 -0.99 15.88
CA ALA A 225 2.27 -1.45 17.27
C ALA A 225 1.85 -2.93 17.42
N ARG A 226 0.81 -3.38 16.71
CA ARG A 226 0.37 -4.79 16.73
C ARG A 226 1.38 -5.72 16.07
N ILE A 227 2.03 -5.28 14.99
CA ILE A 227 3.11 -6.03 14.32
C ILE A 227 4.30 -6.20 15.24
N GLN A 228 4.71 -5.14 15.94
CA GLN A 228 5.80 -5.19 16.93
C GLN A 228 5.47 -6.10 18.12
N ALA A 229 4.20 -6.18 18.51
CA ALA A 229 3.75 -7.02 19.61
C ALA A 229 3.56 -8.51 19.24
N ALA A 230 3.52 -8.86 17.94
CA ALA A 230 3.31 -10.23 17.48
C ALA A 230 4.51 -11.13 17.83
N LYS A 231 4.25 -12.35 18.30
CA LYS A 231 5.26 -13.30 18.81
C LYS A 231 5.29 -14.62 18.06
N SER A 232 4.29 -14.87 17.22
CA SER A 232 4.10 -16.12 16.49
C SER A 232 3.78 -15.87 15.01
N PRO A 233 4.11 -16.83 14.13
CA PRO A 233 3.73 -16.77 12.72
C PRO A 233 2.24 -16.50 12.50
N ALA A 234 1.36 -17.14 13.28
CA ALA A 234 -0.08 -16.94 13.18
C ALA A 234 -0.53 -15.51 13.52
N GLU A 235 0.11 -14.86 14.50
CA GLU A 235 -0.20 -13.46 14.83
C GLU A 235 0.24 -12.51 13.72
N TYR A 236 1.42 -12.71 13.11
CA TYR A 236 1.84 -11.94 11.94
C TYR A 236 0.90 -12.15 10.75
N GLY A 237 0.52 -13.40 10.46
CA GLY A 237 -0.39 -13.71 9.35
C GLY A 237 -1.75 -13.02 9.47
N ARG A 238 -2.30 -12.92 10.69
CA ARG A 238 -3.56 -12.18 10.96
C ARG A 238 -3.47 -10.67 10.72
N LEU A 239 -2.26 -10.12 10.65
CA LEU A 239 -2.03 -8.70 10.41
C LEU A 239 -1.81 -8.37 8.93
N ALA A 240 -1.63 -9.37 8.06
CA ALA A 240 -1.44 -9.14 6.62
C ALA A 240 -2.61 -8.35 6.00
N THR A 241 -3.85 -8.83 6.10
CA THR A 241 -5.02 -8.13 5.55
C THR A 241 -5.22 -6.72 6.14
N PRO A 242 -5.18 -6.51 7.47
CA PRO A 242 -5.23 -5.16 8.03
C PRO A 242 -4.16 -4.20 7.51
N VAL A 243 -2.95 -4.70 7.21
CA VAL A 243 -1.89 -3.88 6.59
C VAL A 243 -2.31 -3.48 5.17
N LEU A 244 -2.67 -4.46 4.33
CA LEU A 244 -3.03 -4.23 2.92
C LEU A 244 -4.21 -3.25 2.81
N ASP A 245 -5.29 -3.48 3.57
CA ASP A 245 -6.47 -2.60 3.59
C ASP A 245 -6.14 -1.15 4.03
N ALA A 246 -5.12 -0.98 4.88
CA ALA A 246 -4.68 0.34 5.34
C ALA A 246 -3.76 1.01 4.32
N VAL A 247 -2.96 0.26 3.57
CA VAL A 247 -2.12 0.80 2.51
C VAL A 247 -2.97 1.40 1.39
N ASP A 248 -4.07 0.75 0.99
CA ASP A 248 -5.03 1.31 0.01
C ASP A 248 -5.55 2.71 0.40
N LYS A 249 -5.65 2.97 1.72
CA LYS A 249 -6.05 4.28 2.24
C LYS A 249 -4.88 5.24 2.26
N LEU A 250 -3.67 4.78 2.59
CA LEU A 250 -2.46 5.59 2.53
C LEU A 250 -2.18 6.10 1.11
N GLU A 251 -2.35 5.27 0.09
CA GLU A 251 -2.17 5.71 -1.31
C GLU A 251 -3.04 6.93 -1.63
N LYS A 252 -4.32 6.90 -1.21
CA LYS A 252 -5.27 8.01 -1.39
C LYS A 252 -4.91 9.28 -0.62
N VAL A 253 -4.04 9.20 0.40
CA VAL A 253 -3.53 10.39 1.09
C VAL A 253 -2.51 11.15 0.23
N PHE A 254 -1.86 10.47 -0.71
CA PHE A 254 -0.81 11.05 -1.55
C PHE A 254 -1.28 11.41 -2.97
N LEU A 255 -2.33 10.76 -3.46
CA LEU A 255 -3.03 11.11 -4.71
C LEU A 255 -3.85 12.40 -4.55
#